data_AF-A0A842NAA1-F1
#
_entry.id   AF-A0A842NAA1-F1
#
_cell.length_a   1.000
_cell.length_b   1.000
_cell.length_c   1.000
_cell.angle_alpha   90.00
_cell.angle_beta   90.00
_cell.angle_gamma   90.00
#
_symmetry.space_group_name_H-M   'P 1'
#
loop_
_entity.id
_entity.type
_entity.pdbx_description
1 polymer ?
#
loop_
_entity_poly.entity_id
_entity_poly.type
_entity_poly.pdbx_seq_one_letter_code
_entity_poly.pdbx_strand_id
1 'polypeptide(L)'
;MAVTAAGVREIIDESLDLLKNRSVEADSQRLVSRLESVHSVLIRNEKKIWLRTKKGREMLADVSEAAERLRGTLAFSDELETVEAALNDVETLARAIEEESRKRNMVVT
;
A
#
# COMPACT_ATOMS: atom_id res chain seq x y z
N MET A 1 15.70 -10.34 2.40
CA MET A 1 14.76 -10.45 3.54
C MET A 1 13.42 -10.91 3.00
N ALA A 2 12.69 -11.78 3.70
CA ALA A 2 11.37 -12.18 3.24
C ALA A 2 10.38 -11.01 3.41
N VAL A 3 9.74 -10.57 2.33
CA VAL A 3 8.73 -9.51 2.38
C VAL A 3 7.53 -10.03 3.18
N THR A 4 7.10 -9.27 4.18
CA THR A 4 5.95 -9.60 5.03
C THR A 4 4.94 -8.47 4.98
N ALA A 5 3.66 -8.78 5.21
CA ALA A 5 2.61 -7.77 5.27
C ALA A 5 2.89 -6.70 6.33
N ALA A 6 3.53 -7.07 7.45
CA ALA A 6 3.94 -6.13 8.48
C ALA A 6 5.03 -5.17 8.00
N GLY A 7 6.04 -5.66 7.27
CA GLY A 7 7.09 -4.82 6.70
C GLY A 7 6.56 -3.86 5.61
N VAL A 8 5.62 -4.32 4.78
CA VAL A 8 4.96 -3.44 3.81
C VAL A 8 4.14 -2.36 4.52
N ARG A 9 3.45 -2.71 5.61
CA ARG A 9 2.68 -1.75 6.41
C ARG A 9 3.57 -0.65 6.98
N GLU A 10 4.73 -0.99 7.52
CA GLU A 10 5.69 -0.03 8.07
C GLU A 10 6.13 1.00 7.03
N ILE A 11 6.39 0.58 5.79
CA ILE A 11 6.75 1.49 4.69
C ILE A 11 5.58 2.43 4.35
N ILE A 12 4.34 1.94 4.42
CA ILE A 12 3.14 2.74 4.19
C ILE A 12 2.89 3.72 5.36
N ASP A 13 3.15 3.31 6.60
CA ASP A 13 3.08 4.18 7.79
C ASP A 13 4.08 5.34 7.68
N GLU A 14 5.33 5.05 7.31
CA GLU A 14 6.35 6.08 7.05
C GLU A 14 5.93 7.02 5.92
N SER A 15 5.36 6.48 4.83
CA SER A 15 4.87 7.27 3.70
C SER A 15 3.69 8.17 4.09
N LEU A 16 2.80 7.69 4.97
CA LEU A 16 1.71 8.48 5.53
C LEU A 16 2.23 9.64 6.36
N ASP A 17 3.21 9.40 7.23
CA ASP A 17 3.80 10.45 8.06
C ASP A 17 4.50 11.51 7.20
N LEU A 18 5.26 11.11 6.17
CA LEU A 18 5.88 12.04 5.22
C LEU A 18 4.84 12.90 4.49
N LEU A 19 3.76 12.29 4.01
CA LEU A 19 2.71 12.99 3.28
C LEU A 19 1.88 13.91 4.19
N LYS A 20 1.59 13.48 5.43
CA LYS A 20 0.90 14.29 6.44
C LYS A 20 1.74 15.51 6.84
N ASN A 21 3.04 15.34 7.00
CA ASN A 21 3.96 16.44 7.33
C ASN A 21 4.10 17.46 6.19
N ARG A 22 3.88 17.04 4.94
CA ARG A 22 3.85 17.93 3.75
C ARG A 22 2.48 18.61 3.53
N SER A 23 1.41 18.09 4.13
CA SER A 23 0.04 18.47 3.80
C SER A 23 -0.36 19.85 4.34
N VAL A 24 -0.19 20.89 3.53
CA VAL A 24 -0.79 22.23 3.75
C VAL A 24 -1.98 22.49 2.80
N GLU A 25 -2.14 21.67 1.77
CA GLU A 25 -3.08 21.87 0.66
C GLU A 25 -4.16 20.78 0.58
N ALA A 26 -5.35 21.14 0.08
CA ALA A 26 -6.50 20.22 -0.03
C ALA A 26 -6.20 18.98 -0.89
N ASP A 27 -5.36 19.12 -1.93
CA ASP A 27 -4.97 18.00 -2.80
C ASP A 27 -4.07 17.00 -2.08
N SER A 28 -3.20 17.47 -1.19
CA SER A 28 -2.41 16.58 -0.30
C SER A 28 -3.31 15.77 0.63
N GLN A 29 -4.39 16.36 1.13
CA GLN A 29 -5.33 15.69 2.04
C GLN A 29 -6.13 14.58 1.34
N ARG A 30 -6.40 14.73 0.03
CA ARG A 30 -6.96 13.66 -0.80
C ARG A 30 -5.99 12.49 -0.95
N LEU A 31 -4.70 12.76 -1.17
CA LEU A 31 -3.66 11.72 -1.25
C LEU A 31 -3.48 10.99 0.08
N VAL A 32 -3.57 11.69 1.21
CA VAL A 32 -3.55 11.07 2.55
C VAL A 32 -4.70 10.08 2.70
N SER A 33 -5.93 10.51 2.40
CA SER A 33 -7.13 9.65 2.51
C SER A 33 -7.02 8.37 1.67
N ARG A 34 -6.41 8.49 0.49
CA ARG A 34 -6.16 7.38 -0.43
C ARG A 34 -5.13 6.39 0.14
N LEU A 35 -4.01 6.90 0.63
CA LEU A 35 -2.98 6.07 1.27
C LEU A 35 -3.49 5.41 2.58
N GLU A 36 -4.38 6.06 3.33
CA GLU A 36 -5.05 5.47 4.50
C GLU A 36 -5.99 4.31 4.12
N SER A 37 -6.61 4.38 2.94
CA SER A 37 -7.40 3.27 2.39
C SER A 37 -6.53 2.05 2.07
N VAL A 38 -5.37 2.27 1.44
CA VAL A 38 -4.36 1.22 1.21
C VAL A 38 -3.90 0.60 2.53
N HIS A 39 -3.56 1.44 3.50
CA HIS A 39 -3.14 1.01 4.82
C HIS A 39 -4.21 0.11 5.48
N SER A 40 -5.48 0.50 5.38
CA SER A 40 -6.62 -0.27 5.88
C SER A 40 -6.75 -1.63 5.20
N VAL A 41 -6.51 -1.71 3.88
CA VAL A 41 -6.51 -2.99 3.16
C VAL A 41 -5.41 -3.91 3.68
N LEU A 42 -4.20 -3.40 3.89
CA LEU A 42 -3.09 -4.18 4.41
C LEU A 42 -3.38 -4.70 5.83
N ILE A 43 -3.88 -3.87 6.73
CA ILE A 43 -4.27 -4.28 8.09
C ILE A 43 -5.31 -5.40 8.06
N ARG A 44 -6.38 -5.25 7.26
CA ARG A 44 -7.45 -6.26 7.15
C ARG A 44 -6.92 -7.62 6.67
N ASN A 45 -5.85 -7.62 5.90
CA ASN A 45 -5.30 -8.81 5.26
C ASN A 45 -4.05 -9.37 5.96
N GLU A 46 -3.37 -8.63 6.84
CA GLU A 46 -2.06 -8.99 7.41
C GLU A 46 -2.02 -10.40 8.05
N LYS A 47 -3.12 -10.82 8.68
CA LYS A 47 -3.23 -12.10 9.39
C LYS A 47 -3.67 -13.26 8.50
N LYS A 48 -3.96 -13.02 7.23
CA LYS A 48 -4.45 -14.06 6.31
C LYS A 48 -3.32 -15.03 5.98
N ILE A 49 -3.52 -16.31 6.29
CA ILE A 49 -2.52 -17.39 6.09
C ILE A 49 -2.10 -17.48 4.61
N TRP A 50 -3.01 -17.21 3.67
CA TRP A 50 -2.69 -17.29 2.24
C TRP A 50 -1.60 -16.29 1.79
N LEU A 51 -1.41 -15.18 2.50
CA LEU A 51 -0.30 -14.24 2.23
C LEU A 51 1.09 -14.87 2.47
N ARG A 52 1.16 -15.97 3.23
CA ARG A 52 2.39 -16.74 3.45
C ARG A 52 2.68 -17.74 2.32
N THR A 53 1.74 -17.94 1.40
CA THR A 53 1.92 -18.82 0.23
C THR A 53 2.85 -18.17 -0.80
N LYS A 54 3.25 -18.92 -1.84
CA LYS A 54 4.08 -18.37 -2.94
C LYS A 54 3.43 -17.14 -3.58
N LYS A 55 2.18 -17.30 -4.05
CA LYS A 55 1.39 -16.21 -4.65
C LYS A 55 1.20 -15.02 -3.70
N GLY A 56 0.91 -15.29 -2.43
CA GLY A 56 0.77 -14.25 -1.41
C GLY A 56 2.05 -13.43 -1.20
N ARG A 57 3.20 -14.10 -1.18
CA ARG A 57 4.51 -13.45 -1.05
C ARG A 57 4.90 -12.66 -2.29
N GLU A 58 4.58 -13.15 -3.49
CA GLU A 58 4.79 -12.41 -4.75
C GLU A 58 3.98 -11.12 -4.75
N MET A 59 2.68 -11.18 -4.44
CA MET A 59 1.83 -9.97 -4.36
C MET A 59 2.30 -9.00 -3.27
N LEU A 60 2.78 -9.49 -2.12
CA LEU A 60 3.35 -8.63 -1.09
C LEU A 60 4.67 -8.00 -1.54
N ALA A 61 5.50 -8.72 -2.30
CA ALA A 61 6.74 -8.17 -2.85
C ALA A 61 6.44 -7.04 -3.85
N ASP A 62 5.46 -7.23 -4.72
CA ASP A 62 5.03 -6.19 -5.68
C ASP A 62 4.55 -4.92 -4.94
N VAL A 63 3.70 -5.09 -3.91
CA VAL A 63 3.25 -3.95 -3.10
C VAL A 63 4.42 -3.30 -2.36
N SER A 64 5.34 -4.08 -1.80
CA SER A 64 6.53 -3.57 -1.12
C SER A 64 7.37 -2.70 -2.04
N GLU A 65 7.63 -3.16 -3.27
CA GLU A 65 8.42 -2.43 -4.24
C GLU A 65 7.73 -1.12 -4.64
N ALA A 66 6.42 -1.16 -4.88
CA ALA A 66 5.64 0.05 -5.17
C ALA A 66 5.62 1.03 -3.97
N ALA A 67 5.51 0.52 -2.75
CA ALA A 67 5.54 1.32 -1.52
C ALA A 67 6.90 1.98 -1.31
N GLU A 68 8.01 1.28 -1.57
CA GLU A 68 9.36 1.85 -1.52
C GLU A 68 9.54 2.94 -2.58
N ARG A 69 9.02 2.74 -3.79
CA ARG A 69 9.01 3.78 -4.84
C ARG A 69 8.21 4.99 -4.40
N LEU A 70 7.01 4.82 -3.86
CA LEU A 70 6.19 5.91 -3.32
C LEU A 70 6.94 6.68 -2.22
N ARG A 71 7.55 5.98 -1.26
CA ARG A 71 8.35 6.59 -0.20
C ARG A 71 9.52 7.39 -0.77
N GLY A 72 10.22 6.84 -1.76
CA GLY A 72 11.28 7.54 -2.48
C GLY A 72 10.77 8.81 -3.16
N THR A 73 9.65 8.72 -3.89
CA THR A 73 9.01 9.88 -4.52
C THR A 73 8.64 10.95 -3.51
N LEU A 74 8.05 10.57 -2.36
CA LEU A 74 7.72 11.50 -1.28
C LEU A 74 8.95 12.17 -0.65
N ALA A 75 10.10 11.49 -0.65
CA ALA A 75 11.35 12.04 -0.12
C ALA A 75 12.02 13.03 -1.09
N PHE A 76 11.90 12.83 -2.40
CA PHE A 76 12.69 13.56 -3.41
C PHE A 76 11.87 14.46 -4.35
N SER A 77 10.54 14.30 -4.42
CA SER A 77 9.68 15.07 -5.31
C SER A 77 8.64 15.88 -4.51
N ASP A 78 8.49 17.15 -4.89
CA ASP A 78 7.42 18.04 -4.43
C ASP A 78 6.25 18.09 -5.42
N GLU A 79 6.36 17.39 -6.55
CA GLU A 79 5.31 17.36 -7.56
C GLU A 79 4.22 16.36 -7.17
N LEU A 80 3.04 16.89 -6.83
CA LEU A 80 1.86 16.10 -6.45
C LEU A 80 1.46 15.09 -7.52
N GLU A 81 1.59 15.41 -8.81
CA GLU A 81 1.28 14.47 -9.91
C GLU A 81 2.17 13.23 -9.88
N THR A 82 3.46 13.40 -9.58
CA THR A 82 4.41 12.29 -9.48
C THR A 82 4.10 11.42 -8.25
N VAL A 83 3.75 12.05 -7.12
CA VAL A 83 3.30 11.34 -5.92
C VAL A 83 2.00 10.58 -6.17
N GLU A 84 1.05 11.19 -6.88
CA GLU A 84 -0.24 10.58 -7.23
C GLU A 84 -0.07 9.36 -8.13
N ALA A 85 0.81 9.45 -9.14
CA ALA A 85 1.12 8.31 -10.01
C ALA A 85 1.70 7.14 -9.21
N ALA A 86 2.67 7.41 -8.34
CA ALA A 86 3.26 6.38 -7.48
C ALA A 86 2.23 5.78 -6.49
N LEU A 87 1.32 6.61 -5.96
CA LEU A 87 0.25 6.15 -5.09
C LEU A 87 -0.75 5.25 -5.82
N ASN A 88 -1.07 5.56 -7.08
CA ASN A 88 -1.99 4.78 -7.90
C ASN A 88 -1.47 3.35 -8.15
N ASP A 89 -0.16 3.17 -8.29
CA ASP A 89 0.46 1.85 -8.41
C ASP A 89 0.26 1.02 -7.13
N VAL A 90 0.51 1.63 -5.96
CA VAL A 90 0.31 0.99 -4.66
C VAL A 90 -1.16 0.62 -4.44
N GLU A 91 -2.09 1.53 -4.77
CA GLU A 91 -3.53 1.29 -4.67
C GLU A 91 -3.98 0.11 -5.53
N THR A 92 -3.48 0.04 -6.77
CA THR A 92 -3.83 -1.03 -7.72
C THR A 92 -3.40 -2.39 -7.17
N LEU A 93 -2.17 -2.49 -6.66
CA LEU A 93 -1.64 -3.74 -6.10
C LEU A 93 -2.32 -4.11 -4.78
N ALA A 94 -2.65 -3.14 -3.92
CA ALA A 94 -3.41 -3.37 -2.71
C ALA A 94 -4.84 -3.87 -3.01
N ARG A 95 -5.51 -3.32 -4.02
CA ARG A 95 -6.81 -3.82 -4.50
C ARG A 95 -6.73 -5.25 -4.99
N ALA A 96 -5.66 -5.63 -5.70
CA ALA A 96 -5.46 -7.01 -6.12
C ALA A 96 -5.39 -7.97 -4.92
N ILE A 97 -4.73 -7.58 -3.81
CA ILE A 97 -4.73 -8.36 -2.56
C ILE A 97 -6.15 -8.46 -1.99
N GLU A 98 -6.90 -7.37 -1.96
CA GLU A 98 -8.28 -7.38 -1.46
C GLU A 98 -9.18 -8.31 -2.29
N GLU A 99 -9.10 -8.26 -3.62
CA GLU A 99 -9.86 -9.13 -4.51
C GLU A 99 -9.50 -10.61 -4.32
N GLU A 100 -8.21 -10.93 -4.24
CA GLU A 100 -7.76 -12.30 -4.00
C GLU A 100 -8.25 -12.81 -2.64
N SER A 101 -8.22 -11.96 -1.62
CA SER A 101 -8.80 -12.26 -0.30
C SER A 101 -10.32 -12.47 -0.37
N ARG A 102 -11.05 -11.68 -1.16
CA ARG A 102 -12.50 -11.88 -1.37
C ARG A 102 -12.77 -13.22 -2.05
N LYS A 103 -12.07 -13.52 -3.16
CA LYS A 103 -12.20 -14.80 -3.88
C LYS A 103 -12.01 -15.99 -2.93
N ARG A 104 -10.97 -15.94 -2.08
CA ARG A 104 -10.65 -17.02 -1.13
C ARG A 104 -11.62 -17.12 0.05
N ASN A 105 -12.20 -16.01 0.51
CA ASN A 105 -13.24 -16.05 1.53
C ASN A 105 -14.59 -16.55 0.95
N MET A 106 -14.85 -16.32 -0.35
CA MET A 106 -16.09 -16.72 -1.04
C MET A 106 -16.13 -18.21 -1.39
N VAL A 107 -14.99 -18.91 -1.39
CA VAL A 107 -14.91 -20.38 -1.60
C VAL A 107 -15.47 -21.17 -0.41
N VAL A 108 -15.96 -20.51 0.65
CA VAL A 108 -16.53 -21.14 1.86
C VAL A 108 -18.08 -21.21 1.83
N THR A 109 -18.74 -20.71 0.79
CA THR A 109 -20.19 -20.91 0.56
C THR A 109 -20.44 -21.93 -0.52
#